data_AF-A0A847LJS2-F1
#
_entry.id   AF-A0A847LJS2-F1
#
_cell.length_a   1.000
_cell.length_b   1.000
_cell.length_c   1.000
_cell.angle_alpha   90.00
_cell.angle_beta   90.00
_cell.angle_gamma   90.00
#
_symmetry.space_group_name_H-M   'P 1'
#
loop_
_entity.id
_entity.type
_entity.pdbx_description
1 polymer ?
#
loop_
_entity_poly.entity_id
_entity_poly.type
_entity_poly.pdbx_seq_one_letter_code
_entity_poly.pdbx_strand_id
1 'polypeptide(L)'
;MNAKEHRTEDAQGPIATFQPLPATGAAGPDSQVPATQTGSGNGRHPPPPPARRRKTTENDPAPEGPGWTQWLIDANPLYLVSVMFMFLGLLVVSRETAAPGSSVETVMLFYGIQNLYEIAMVGMGIYLLRTSTNARHGKILLLFVLVFMADLTFYQVHISSLNASWGMLVSAVYLLAGAVKLGAVVHLLEITPRWERLFFPISAFAIIYFAPQYVYHSVDAVGRSGAAGATTPFSGVTEIYFIWLLAALIQLPLIVSTWRESDLGESVSNKYLGTERPFYWTLLLFPLAVLPFQLLQNVMADARAANGAIADMAFVYVPFLLAAGFFLQAFARGFIRQEFGQNTFDFGMLMAAFVVAFATQQPGEVLAPLGQANVLLTLAGHIAVVVSRQNLYSAGFLTLVVAWQFLAVIKLGCAKAAKYLLDLSGLAWAGILMTGSFVTLGLGFLLSLRSGRGRPDLAAAEASSADSGTAAS
;
A
#
# COMPACT_ATOMS: atom_id res chain seq x y z
N MET A 1 -43.28 -1.55 47.63
CA MET A 1 -42.49 -2.24 48.68
C MET A 1 -41.01 -2.05 48.37
N ASN A 2 -40.34 -1.32 49.28
CA ASN A 2 -38.90 -1.10 49.53
C ASN A 2 -37.88 -1.83 48.63
N ALA A 3 -37.00 -1.14 47.92
CA ALA A 3 -35.78 -0.42 48.37
C ALA A 3 -34.61 -1.36 48.73
N LYS A 4 -33.52 -1.27 47.96
CA LYS A 4 -32.14 -1.27 48.50
C LYS A 4 -31.11 -0.76 47.49
N GLU A 5 -30.47 0.33 47.90
CA GLU A 5 -29.27 0.96 47.34
C GLU A 5 -28.00 0.17 47.67
N HIS A 6 -27.00 0.26 46.79
CA HIS A 6 -25.56 0.30 47.13
C HIS A 6 -24.82 0.93 45.92
N ARG A 7 -24.35 2.18 46.00
CA ARG A 7 -23.06 2.69 46.55
C ARG A 7 -21.86 2.30 45.67
N THR A 8 -21.50 3.11 44.67
CA THR A 8 -20.36 4.08 44.64
C THR A 8 -19.01 3.55 45.10
N GLU A 9 -18.08 3.38 44.14
CA GLU A 9 -16.64 3.58 44.34
C GLU A 9 -16.06 4.37 43.17
N ASP A 10 -15.56 5.56 43.52
CA ASP A 10 -14.77 6.46 42.71
C ASP A 10 -13.33 5.94 42.57
N ALA A 11 -12.80 5.94 41.34
CA ALA A 11 -11.37 5.83 41.10
C ALA A 11 -10.93 6.98 40.18
N GLN A 12 -10.76 8.16 40.77
CA GLN A 12 -10.04 9.28 40.16
C GLN A 12 -8.54 9.00 40.23
N GLY A 13 -7.93 8.69 39.08
CA GLY A 13 -6.47 8.66 38.92
C GLY A 13 -5.91 10.09 38.80
N PRO A 14 -4.68 10.34 39.28
CA PRO A 14 -4.12 11.69 39.35
C PRO A 14 -3.79 12.25 37.96
N ILE A 15 -4.28 13.46 37.71
CA ILE A 15 -3.93 14.34 36.59
C ILE A 15 -2.47 14.76 36.77
N ALA A 16 -1.62 14.42 35.80
CA ALA A 16 -0.26 14.91 35.73
C ALA A 16 -0.26 16.42 35.46
N THR A 17 0.12 17.19 36.47
CA THR A 17 0.33 18.64 36.40
C THR A 17 1.48 18.94 35.44
N PHE A 18 1.16 19.54 34.31
CA PHE A 18 2.12 20.07 33.35
C PHE A 18 2.84 21.28 33.97
N GLN A 19 4.13 21.14 34.29
CA GLN A 19 4.98 22.28 34.66
C GLN A 19 5.34 23.08 33.39
N PRO A 20 5.04 24.38 33.33
CA PRO A 20 5.56 25.23 32.27
C PRO A 20 7.06 25.49 32.50
N LEU A 21 7.85 25.27 31.45
CA LEU A 21 9.26 25.66 31.36
C LEU A 21 9.40 27.17 31.61
N PRO A 22 10.42 27.62 32.37
CA PRO A 22 10.65 29.03 32.61
C PRO A 22 11.10 29.74 31.32
N ALA A 23 10.47 30.88 31.06
CA ALA A 23 10.84 31.82 30.02
C ALA A 23 12.27 32.32 30.26
N THR A 24 13.17 32.01 29.34
CA THR A 24 14.49 32.63 29.27
C THR A 24 14.35 34.05 28.74
N GLY A 25 14.69 35.00 29.61
CA GLY A 25 14.68 36.42 29.33
C GLY A 25 15.70 36.83 28.27
N ALA A 26 15.29 37.82 27.48
CA ALA A 26 16.15 38.62 26.64
C ALA A 26 16.90 39.67 27.49
N ALA A 27 18.15 39.94 27.11
CA ALA A 27 18.85 41.23 27.12
C ALA A 27 20.30 41.11 27.63
N GLY A 28 21.24 41.37 26.73
CA GLY A 28 22.64 41.63 27.02
C GLY A 28 23.39 41.91 25.71
N PRO A 29 23.62 43.18 25.35
CA PRO A 29 24.47 43.55 24.22
C PRO A 29 25.87 43.83 24.75
N ASP A 30 26.78 42.85 24.67
CA ASP A 30 28.22 43.08 24.88
C ASP A 30 29.01 41.90 24.29
N SER A 31 29.05 41.85 22.96
CA SER A 31 30.04 41.04 22.24
C SER A 31 31.26 41.90 21.98
N GLN A 32 32.16 41.90 22.96
CA GLN A 32 33.54 42.31 22.79
C GLN A 32 34.17 41.52 21.63
N VAL A 33 34.74 42.28 20.70
CA VAL A 33 35.62 41.81 19.63
C VAL A 33 36.91 41.25 20.24
N PRO A 34 37.31 40.00 19.96
CA PRO A 34 38.70 39.60 20.06
C PRO A 34 39.36 39.72 18.69
N ALA A 35 40.49 40.40 18.70
CA ALA A 35 41.40 40.65 17.60
C ALA A 35 41.73 39.38 16.80
N THR A 36 41.66 39.54 15.47
CA THR A 36 42.73 39.26 14.52
C THR A 36 43.85 38.33 15.03
N GLN A 37 43.72 37.03 14.77
CA GLN A 37 44.89 36.17 14.55
C GLN A 37 44.93 35.75 13.09
N THR A 38 45.62 36.57 12.31
CA THR A 38 46.24 36.19 11.04
C THR A 38 47.37 35.19 11.31
N GLY A 39 46.98 33.94 11.58
CA GLY A 39 47.89 32.80 11.59
C GLY A 39 48.02 32.25 10.18
N SER A 40 48.95 32.81 9.41
CA SER A 40 49.47 32.27 8.15
C SER A 40 50.20 30.95 8.43
N GLY A 41 49.44 29.90 8.73
CA GLY A 41 49.91 28.53 8.81
C GLY A 41 49.81 27.91 7.43
N ASN A 42 50.79 28.22 6.59
CA ASN A 42 50.99 27.60 5.27
C ASN A 42 51.44 26.14 5.46
N GLY A 43 50.57 25.34 6.08
CA GLY A 43 50.71 23.91 6.27
C GLY A 43 50.50 23.22 4.95
N ARG A 44 51.57 23.18 4.14
CA ARG A 44 51.68 22.31 2.99
C ARG A 44 51.41 20.89 3.48
N HIS A 45 50.19 20.41 3.32
CA HIS A 45 49.94 18.97 3.32
C HIS A 45 50.90 18.39 2.28
N PRO A 46 51.80 17.45 2.66
CA PRO A 46 52.63 16.79 1.69
C PRO A 46 51.69 16.18 0.63
N PRO A 47 52.02 16.32 -0.67
CA PRO A 47 51.21 15.70 -1.71
C PRO A 47 51.04 14.22 -1.36
N PRO A 48 49.83 13.64 -1.52
CA PRO A 48 49.65 12.23 -1.30
C PRO A 48 50.72 11.48 -2.09
N PRO A 49 51.40 10.49 -1.49
CA PRO A 49 52.45 9.75 -2.17
C PRO A 49 51.90 9.30 -3.53
N PRO A 50 52.65 9.50 -4.63
CA PRO A 50 52.16 9.18 -5.96
C PRO A 50 51.64 7.75 -5.90
N ALA A 51 50.34 7.59 -6.16
CA ALA A 51 49.70 6.29 -6.18
C ALA A 51 50.60 5.40 -7.02
N ARG A 52 51.25 4.42 -6.36
CA ARG A 52 52.23 3.53 -6.96
C ARG A 52 51.48 2.82 -8.07
N ARG A 53 51.53 3.38 -9.28
CA ARG A 53 50.89 2.85 -10.48
C ARG A 53 51.57 1.51 -10.68
N ARG A 54 50.96 0.47 -10.11
CA ARG A 54 51.39 -0.91 -10.24
C ARG A 54 51.48 -1.10 -11.75
N LYS A 55 52.70 -1.10 -12.29
CA LYS A 55 52.95 -1.53 -13.65
C LYS A 55 52.49 -2.97 -13.66
N THR A 56 51.24 -3.18 -14.08
CA THR A 56 50.75 -4.46 -14.55
C THR A 56 51.77 -4.89 -15.59
N THR A 57 52.63 -5.82 -15.19
CA THR A 57 53.56 -6.50 -16.08
C THR A 57 52.71 -7.10 -17.18
N GLU A 58 52.87 -6.58 -18.39
CA GLU A 58 52.14 -6.90 -19.63
C GLU A 58 52.37 -8.35 -20.11
N ASN A 59 52.96 -9.20 -19.27
CA ASN A 59 53.33 -10.58 -19.56
C ASN A 59 52.66 -11.60 -18.62
N ASP A 60 51.66 -11.22 -17.82
CA ASP A 60 50.84 -12.23 -17.15
C ASP A 60 50.02 -12.96 -18.23
N PRO A 61 50.21 -14.28 -18.40
CA PRO A 61 49.46 -15.05 -19.40
C PRO A 61 47.98 -14.82 -19.17
N ALA A 62 47.25 -14.57 -20.26
CA ALA A 62 45.81 -14.36 -20.22
C ALA A 62 45.19 -15.45 -19.33
N PRO A 63 44.43 -15.08 -18.28
CA PRO A 63 43.88 -16.08 -17.36
C PRO A 63 43.08 -17.07 -18.20
N GLU A 64 43.54 -18.31 -18.25
CA GLU A 64 42.79 -19.40 -18.87
C GLU A 64 41.40 -19.34 -18.25
N GLY A 65 40.39 -19.06 -19.09
CA GLY A 65 39.04 -18.80 -18.63
C GLY A 65 38.60 -19.92 -17.69
N PRO A 66 37.81 -19.61 -16.64
CA PRO A 66 37.41 -20.60 -15.65
C PRO A 66 36.83 -21.81 -16.37
N GLY A 67 37.53 -22.95 -16.25
CA GLY A 67 37.14 -24.18 -16.91
C GLY A 67 35.70 -24.55 -16.55
N TRP A 68 35.03 -25.30 -17.44
CA TRP A 68 33.62 -25.68 -17.26
C TRP A 68 33.35 -26.39 -15.91
N THR A 69 34.36 -27.09 -15.38
CA THR A 69 34.37 -27.70 -14.04
C THR A 69 34.30 -26.66 -12.92
N GLN A 70 35.08 -25.57 -13.02
CA GLN A 70 35.04 -24.47 -12.07
C GLN A 70 33.68 -23.76 -12.10
N TRP A 71 33.12 -23.55 -13.30
CA TRP A 71 31.76 -23.04 -13.44
C TRP A 71 30.73 -23.96 -12.77
N LEU A 72 30.82 -25.27 -12.98
CA LEU A 72 29.90 -26.24 -12.39
C LEU A 72 29.99 -26.26 -10.86
N ILE A 73 31.20 -26.16 -10.30
CA ILE A 73 31.43 -26.08 -8.85
C ILE A 73 30.89 -24.77 -8.29
N ASP A 74 31.15 -23.65 -8.96
CA ASP A 74 30.78 -22.31 -8.48
C ASP A 74 29.26 -22.06 -8.58
N ALA A 75 28.64 -22.53 -9.66
CA ALA A 75 27.20 -22.46 -9.86
C ALA A 75 26.44 -23.52 -9.04
N ASN A 76 27.04 -24.70 -8.86
CA ASN A 76 26.47 -25.89 -8.23
C ASN A 76 24.99 -26.10 -8.57
N PRO A 77 24.68 -26.47 -9.83
CA PRO A 77 23.29 -26.64 -10.28
C PRO A 77 22.56 -27.78 -9.55
N LEU A 78 23.27 -28.65 -8.82
CA LEU A 78 22.68 -29.79 -8.12
C LEU A 78 21.66 -29.38 -7.06
N TYR A 79 21.84 -28.22 -6.41
CA TYR A 79 20.83 -27.69 -5.48
C TYR A 79 19.53 -27.36 -6.21
N LEU A 80 19.62 -26.66 -7.35
CA LEU A 80 18.46 -26.35 -8.16
C LEU A 80 17.79 -27.62 -8.69
N VAL A 81 18.57 -28.57 -9.20
CA VAL A 81 18.06 -29.87 -9.69
C VAL A 81 17.36 -30.64 -8.57
N SER A 82 17.91 -30.65 -7.36
CA SER A 82 17.27 -31.28 -6.19
C SER A 82 15.92 -30.63 -5.87
N VAL A 83 15.87 -29.29 -5.87
CA VAL A 83 14.62 -28.54 -5.66
C VAL A 83 13.61 -28.81 -6.77
N MET A 84 14.06 -28.87 -8.02
CA MET A 84 13.20 -29.21 -9.16
C MET A 84 12.64 -30.62 -9.04
N PHE A 85 13.45 -31.62 -8.66
CA PHE A 85 12.96 -32.98 -8.45
C PHE A 85 11.98 -33.08 -7.28
N MET A 86 12.23 -32.38 -6.18
CA MET A 86 11.27 -32.29 -5.07
C MET A 86 9.95 -31.67 -5.57
N PHE A 87 10.01 -30.53 -6.26
CA PHE A 87 8.83 -29.85 -6.78
C PHE A 87 8.04 -30.69 -7.78
N LEU A 88 8.73 -31.33 -8.74
CA LEU A 88 8.12 -32.25 -9.71
C LEU A 88 7.49 -33.46 -9.02
N GLY A 89 8.17 -34.04 -8.02
CA GLY A 89 7.64 -35.15 -7.24
C GLY A 89 6.35 -34.76 -6.50
N LEU A 90 6.34 -33.59 -5.86
CA LEU A 90 5.17 -33.05 -5.19
C LEU A 90 4.02 -32.74 -6.18
N LEU A 91 4.32 -32.24 -7.38
CA LEU A 91 3.30 -32.04 -8.41
C LEU A 91 2.67 -33.35 -8.89
N VAL A 92 3.48 -34.41 -9.07
CA VAL A 92 2.98 -35.74 -9.41
C VAL A 92 2.08 -36.27 -8.29
N VAL A 93 2.54 -36.19 -7.04
CA VAL A 93 1.74 -36.59 -5.87
C VAL A 93 0.44 -35.81 -5.79
N SER A 94 0.48 -34.49 -5.95
CA SER A 94 -0.70 -33.61 -5.90
C SER A 94 -1.78 -34.05 -6.91
N ARG A 95 -1.37 -34.44 -8.12
CA ARG A 95 -2.30 -34.97 -9.14
C ARG A 95 -2.90 -36.32 -8.76
N GLU A 96 -2.10 -37.23 -8.22
CA GLU A 96 -2.59 -38.54 -7.77
C GLU A 96 -3.50 -38.41 -6.55
N THR A 97 -3.20 -37.50 -5.62
CA THR A 97 -4.07 -37.25 -4.45
C THR A 97 -5.34 -36.49 -4.83
N ALA A 98 -5.37 -35.76 -5.94
CA ALA A 98 -6.59 -35.16 -6.45
C ALA A 98 -7.62 -36.18 -6.96
N ALA A 99 -7.22 -37.44 -7.17
CA ALA A 99 -8.15 -38.50 -7.57
C ALA A 99 -9.13 -38.86 -6.42
N PRO A 100 -10.39 -39.22 -6.74
CA PRO A 100 -11.36 -39.65 -5.73
C PRO A 100 -10.85 -40.84 -4.91
N GLY A 101 -10.87 -40.73 -3.57
CA GLY A 101 -10.47 -41.80 -2.65
C GLY A 101 -9.12 -41.62 -1.98
N SER A 102 -8.42 -40.52 -2.22
CA SER A 102 -7.23 -40.17 -1.44
C SER A 102 -7.58 -39.87 0.01
N SER A 103 -6.74 -40.34 0.93
CA SER A 103 -6.93 -40.13 2.36
C SER A 103 -6.16 -38.88 2.81
N VAL A 104 -6.70 -38.16 3.80
CA VAL A 104 -6.05 -36.98 4.39
C VAL A 104 -4.66 -37.34 4.94
N GLU A 105 -4.50 -38.56 5.48
CA GLU A 105 -3.24 -39.05 6.02
C GLU A 105 -2.15 -39.14 4.94
N THR A 106 -2.51 -39.53 3.72
CA THR A 106 -1.56 -39.64 2.60
C THR A 106 -1.04 -38.26 2.21
N VAL A 107 -1.92 -37.27 2.10
CA VAL A 107 -1.54 -35.89 1.78
C VAL A 107 -0.67 -35.29 2.88
N MET A 108 -1.03 -35.53 4.16
CA MET A 108 -0.25 -35.09 5.32
C MET A 108 1.14 -35.73 5.35
N LEU A 109 1.29 -36.99 4.94
CA LEU A 109 2.58 -37.67 4.87
C LEU A 109 3.54 -36.95 3.91
N PHE A 110 3.09 -36.67 2.68
CA PHE A 110 3.92 -35.96 1.70
C PHE A 110 4.23 -34.52 2.13
N TYR A 111 3.27 -33.86 2.76
CA TYR A 111 3.49 -32.55 3.36
C TYR A 111 4.55 -32.58 4.47
N GLY A 112 4.54 -33.62 5.31
CA GLY A 112 5.56 -33.87 6.31
C GLY A 112 6.95 -34.07 5.71
N ILE A 113 7.04 -34.84 4.61
CA ILE A 113 8.31 -35.06 3.88
C ILE A 113 8.83 -33.73 3.31
N GLN A 114 7.96 -32.91 2.72
CA GLN A 114 8.34 -31.58 2.23
C GLN A 114 8.91 -30.72 3.37
N ASN A 115 8.24 -30.68 4.53
CA ASN A 115 8.71 -29.88 5.66
C ASN A 115 10.05 -30.38 6.23
N LEU A 116 10.28 -31.71 6.23
CA LEU A 116 11.58 -32.28 6.60
C LEU A 116 12.69 -31.85 5.62
N TYR A 117 12.39 -31.86 4.32
CA TYR A 117 13.31 -31.37 3.29
C TYR A 117 13.63 -29.88 3.45
N GLU A 118 12.63 -29.06 3.76
CA GLU A 118 12.83 -27.64 4.08
C GLU A 118 13.73 -27.44 5.32
N ILE A 119 13.52 -28.21 6.39
CA ILE A 119 14.38 -28.16 7.59
C ILE A 119 15.82 -28.52 7.24
N ALA A 120 16.04 -29.55 6.42
CA ALA A 120 17.37 -29.93 5.96
C ALA A 120 18.02 -28.79 5.14
N MET A 121 17.28 -28.15 4.23
CA MET A 121 17.78 -26.99 3.47
C MET A 121 18.10 -25.78 4.36
N VAL A 122 17.26 -25.47 5.34
CA VAL A 122 17.54 -24.40 6.32
C VAL A 122 18.81 -24.72 7.11
N GLY A 123 18.93 -25.95 7.62
CA GLY A 123 20.10 -26.39 8.38
C GLY A 123 21.38 -26.29 7.57
N MET A 124 21.38 -26.81 6.33
CA MET A 124 22.51 -26.71 5.41
C MET A 124 22.83 -25.25 5.03
N GLY A 125 21.81 -24.43 4.78
CA GLY A 125 21.97 -23.01 4.45
C GLY A 125 22.64 -22.24 5.59
N ILE A 126 22.18 -22.43 6.82
CA ILE A 126 22.77 -21.83 8.02
C ILE A 126 24.20 -22.35 8.24
N TYR A 127 24.42 -23.65 8.09
CA TYR A 127 25.75 -24.24 8.22
C TYR A 127 26.76 -23.61 7.27
N LEU A 128 26.45 -23.57 5.96
CA LEU A 128 27.33 -23.00 4.94
C LEU A 128 27.63 -21.51 5.15
N LEU A 129 26.67 -20.76 5.68
CA LEU A 129 26.84 -19.35 6.01
C LEU A 129 27.70 -19.17 7.27
N ARG A 130 27.50 -19.99 8.30
CA ARG A 130 28.27 -19.92 9.55
C ARG A 130 29.73 -20.31 9.37
N THR A 131 30.01 -21.36 8.60
CA THR A 131 31.38 -21.82 8.35
C THR A 131 32.09 -21.00 7.28
N SER A 132 31.39 -20.09 6.60
CA SER A 132 31.90 -19.31 5.47
C SER A 132 32.47 -20.18 4.33
N THR A 133 32.07 -21.45 4.23
CA THR A 133 32.58 -22.38 3.21
C THR A 133 32.05 -22.00 1.82
N ASN A 134 30.75 -21.68 1.72
CA ASN A 134 30.15 -21.16 0.50
C ASN A 134 28.90 -20.32 0.81
N ALA A 135 29.11 -19.04 1.11
CA ALA A 135 28.02 -18.13 1.49
C ALA A 135 26.98 -17.92 0.37
N ARG A 136 27.39 -18.06 -0.90
CA ARG A 136 26.47 -17.93 -2.04
C ARG A 136 25.46 -19.07 -2.06
N HIS A 137 25.92 -20.32 -1.94
CA HIS A 137 25.04 -21.48 -1.92
C HIS A 137 24.13 -21.47 -0.69
N GLY A 138 24.63 -21.05 0.48
CA GLY A 138 23.80 -20.88 1.67
C GLY A 138 22.64 -19.89 1.47
N LYS A 139 22.89 -18.74 0.83
CA LYS A 139 21.82 -17.77 0.48
C LYS A 139 20.80 -18.34 -0.50
N ILE A 140 21.25 -19.09 -1.51
CA ILE A 140 20.38 -19.75 -2.49
C ILE A 140 19.49 -20.80 -1.83
N LEU A 141 20.02 -21.59 -0.90
CA LEU A 141 19.23 -22.57 -0.15
C LEU A 141 18.13 -21.89 0.69
N LEU A 142 18.45 -20.79 1.37
CA LEU A 142 17.45 -20.01 2.11
C LEU A 142 16.37 -19.42 1.20
N LEU A 143 16.73 -19.00 -0.02
CA LEU A 143 15.77 -18.57 -1.03
C LEU A 143 14.85 -19.72 -1.46
N PHE A 144 15.38 -20.93 -1.69
CA PHE A 144 14.56 -22.08 -2.04
C PHE A 144 13.58 -22.46 -0.93
N VAL A 145 13.98 -22.37 0.34
CA VAL A 145 13.05 -22.57 1.47
C VAL A 145 11.89 -21.60 1.38
N LEU A 146 12.13 -20.34 1.02
CA LEU A 146 11.08 -19.34 0.85
C LEU A 146 10.11 -19.71 -0.30
N VAL A 147 10.63 -20.32 -1.37
CA VAL A 147 9.81 -20.87 -2.47
C VAL A 147 8.92 -22.01 -2.02
N PHE A 148 9.40 -22.93 -1.19
CA PHE A 148 8.55 -23.99 -0.66
C PHE A 148 7.52 -23.47 0.35
N MET A 149 7.90 -22.50 1.18
CA MET A 149 6.96 -21.83 2.08
C MET A 149 5.81 -21.13 1.33
N ALA A 150 5.97 -20.78 0.06
CA ALA A 150 4.87 -20.23 -0.73
C ALA A 150 3.72 -21.21 -1.00
N ASP A 151 3.87 -22.51 -0.73
CA ASP A 151 2.91 -23.58 -1.11
C ASP A 151 2.48 -23.50 -2.59
N LEU A 152 3.45 -23.44 -3.50
CA LEU A 152 3.20 -23.42 -4.95
C LEU A 152 2.60 -24.73 -5.50
N THR A 153 2.55 -25.78 -4.68
CA THR A 153 1.95 -27.09 -4.99
C THR A 153 0.50 -27.21 -4.53
N PHE A 154 -0.02 -26.18 -3.85
CA PHE A 154 -1.41 -26.06 -3.40
C PHE A 154 -1.87 -27.19 -2.47
N TYR A 155 -0.97 -27.72 -1.63
CA TYR A 155 -1.33 -28.82 -0.74
C TYR A 155 -2.33 -28.39 0.31
N GLN A 156 -2.20 -27.18 0.84
CA GLN A 156 -3.10 -26.71 1.88
C GLN A 156 -4.53 -26.61 1.37
N VAL A 157 -4.72 -26.08 0.16
CA VAL A 157 -6.01 -26.04 -0.54
C VAL A 157 -6.61 -27.44 -0.63
N HIS A 158 -5.80 -28.42 -1.05
CA HIS A 158 -6.25 -29.80 -1.20
C HIS A 158 -6.63 -30.46 0.14
N ILE A 159 -5.88 -30.23 1.23
CA ILE A 159 -6.25 -30.72 2.56
C ILE A 159 -7.57 -30.07 3.03
N SER A 160 -7.76 -28.78 2.73
CA SER A 160 -8.98 -28.03 3.06
C SER A 160 -10.22 -28.65 2.44
N SER A 161 -10.14 -29.02 1.16
CA SER A 161 -11.26 -29.54 0.40
C SER A 161 -11.67 -30.94 0.85
N LEU A 162 -10.74 -31.71 1.41
CA LEU A 162 -11.04 -32.99 2.06
C LEU A 162 -11.64 -32.78 3.46
N ASN A 163 -11.07 -31.89 4.27
CA ASN A 163 -11.59 -31.56 5.59
C ASN A 163 -11.09 -30.18 6.07
N ALA A 164 -12.00 -29.21 6.18
CA ALA A 164 -11.67 -27.83 6.55
C ALA A 164 -11.00 -27.70 7.94
N SER A 165 -11.39 -28.50 8.93
CA SER A 165 -10.79 -28.47 10.27
C SER A 165 -9.34 -28.93 10.24
N TRP A 166 -9.05 -30.00 9.50
CA TRP A 166 -7.69 -30.47 9.27
C TRP A 166 -6.88 -29.46 8.44
N GLY A 167 -7.49 -28.85 7.43
CA GLY A 167 -6.88 -27.78 6.66
C GLY A 167 -6.40 -26.63 7.54
N MET A 168 -7.27 -26.11 8.42
CA MET A 168 -6.89 -25.05 9.37
C MET A 168 -5.78 -25.49 10.32
N LEU A 169 -5.87 -26.69 10.89
CA LEU A 169 -4.85 -27.21 11.83
C LEU A 169 -3.48 -27.34 11.14
N VAL A 170 -3.43 -27.96 9.96
CA VAL A 170 -2.18 -28.12 9.19
C VAL A 170 -1.61 -26.77 8.79
N SER A 171 -2.45 -25.83 8.36
CA SER A 171 -2.04 -24.46 8.03
C SER A 171 -1.42 -23.74 9.23
N ALA A 172 -2.00 -23.88 10.42
CA ALA A 172 -1.46 -23.30 11.66
C ALA A 172 -0.12 -23.93 12.06
N VAL A 173 -0.02 -25.26 12.00
CA VAL A 173 1.24 -25.98 12.28
C VAL A 173 2.33 -25.56 11.31
N TYR A 174 2.00 -25.40 10.03
CA TYR A 174 2.98 -25.02 9.02
C TYR A 174 3.40 -23.55 9.14
N LEU A 175 2.47 -22.63 9.44
CA LEU A 175 2.81 -21.24 9.74
C LEU A 175 3.76 -21.17 10.93
N LEU A 176 3.49 -21.92 12.00
CA LEU A 176 4.36 -22.00 13.17
C LEU A 176 5.73 -22.57 12.81
N ALA A 177 5.79 -23.65 12.03
CA ALA A 177 7.04 -24.22 11.56
C ALA A 177 7.83 -23.21 10.72
N GLY A 178 7.16 -22.46 9.82
CA GLY A 178 7.72 -21.36 9.04
C GLY A 178 8.32 -20.26 9.93
N ALA A 179 7.57 -19.83 10.95
CA ALA A 179 8.03 -18.84 11.92
C ALA A 179 9.25 -19.33 12.72
N VAL A 180 9.26 -20.60 13.13
CA VAL A 180 10.41 -21.23 13.81
C VAL A 180 11.64 -21.30 12.88
N LYS A 181 11.45 -21.69 11.62
CA LYS A 181 12.53 -21.72 10.60
C LYS A 181 13.12 -20.32 10.39
N LEU A 182 12.26 -19.31 10.20
CA LEU A 182 12.68 -17.91 10.07
C LEU A 182 13.39 -17.41 11.33
N GLY A 183 12.84 -17.72 12.52
CA GLY A 183 13.45 -17.38 13.81
C GLY A 183 14.83 -18.02 13.98
N ALA A 184 15.00 -19.28 13.56
CA ALA A 184 16.29 -19.96 13.57
C ALA A 184 17.30 -19.28 12.62
N VAL A 185 16.88 -18.88 11.41
CA VAL A 185 17.73 -18.13 10.48
C VAL A 185 18.15 -16.78 11.09
N VAL A 186 17.21 -16.01 11.64
CA VAL A 186 17.49 -14.71 12.26
C VAL A 186 18.42 -14.86 13.46
N HIS A 187 18.14 -15.80 14.36
CA HIS A 187 18.91 -16.01 15.58
C HIS A 187 20.31 -16.58 15.30
N LEU A 188 20.42 -17.64 14.50
CA LEU A 188 21.69 -18.32 14.27
C LEU A 188 22.61 -17.54 13.33
N LEU A 189 22.09 -16.73 12.42
CA LEU A 189 22.89 -15.85 11.57
C LEU A 189 23.09 -14.45 12.18
N GLU A 190 22.71 -14.24 13.44
CA GLU A 190 22.86 -12.96 14.16
C GLU A 190 22.31 -11.78 13.35
N ILE A 191 21.16 -11.99 12.69
CA ILE A 191 20.50 -10.95 11.91
C ILE A 191 19.73 -10.06 12.89
N THR A 192 19.89 -8.75 12.76
CA THR A 192 19.24 -7.79 13.65
C THR A 192 17.72 -7.82 13.46
N PRO A 193 16.90 -8.27 14.42
CA PRO A 193 15.46 -8.42 14.21
C PRO A 193 14.82 -7.03 14.02
N ARG A 194 14.17 -6.84 12.86
CA ARG A 194 13.40 -5.64 12.52
C ARG A 194 11.94 -5.99 12.35
N TRP A 195 11.14 -5.79 13.40
CA TRP A 195 9.75 -6.23 13.47
C TRP A 195 8.86 -5.63 12.37
N GLU A 196 9.14 -4.39 11.97
CA GLU A 196 8.44 -3.70 10.88
C GLU A 196 8.61 -4.45 9.54
N ARG A 197 9.76 -5.11 9.36
CA ARG A 197 10.08 -5.90 8.16
C ARG A 197 9.64 -7.35 8.27
N LEU A 198 9.56 -7.91 9.48
CA LEU A 198 9.13 -9.28 9.72
C LEU A 198 7.60 -9.43 9.76
N PHE A 199 6.88 -8.37 10.12
CA PHE A 199 5.42 -8.39 10.19
C PHE A 199 4.77 -8.74 8.84
N PHE A 200 5.20 -8.07 7.76
CA PHE A 200 4.65 -8.29 6.42
C PHE A 200 4.78 -9.75 5.93
N PRO A 201 5.98 -10.37 5.86
CA PRO A 201 6.12 -11.73 5.36
C PRO A 201 5.34 -12.75 6.20
N ILE A 202 5.37 -12.63 7.53
CA ILE A 202 4.59 -13.53 8.42
C ILE A 202 3.10 -13.40 8.12
N SER A 203 2.59 -12.18 8.01
CA SER A 203 1.18 -11.92 7.70
C SER A 203 0.80 -12.36 6.28
N ALA A 204 1.69 -12.16 5.31
CA ALA A 204 1.48 -12.58 3.93
C ALA A 204 1.37 -14.11 3.82
N PHE A 205 2.28 -14.86 4.45
CA PHE A 205 2.18 -16.32 4.50
C PHE A 205 0.95 -16.79 5.28
N ALA A 206 0.56 -16.09 6.36
CA ALA A 206 -0.69 -16.39 7.05
C ALA A 206 -1.90 -16.24 6.11
N ILE A 207 -1.98 -15.17 5.31
CA ILE A 207 -3.04 -15.01 4.32
C ILE A 207 -2.97 -16.11 3.25
N ILE A 208 -1.79 -16.45 2.73
CA ILE A 208 -1.62 -17.54 1.74
C ILE A 208 -2.22 -18.84 2.29
N TYR A 209 -1.98 -19.16 3.57
CA TYR A 209 -2.41 -20.43 4.14
C TYR A 209 -3.87 -20.45 4.59
N PHE A 210 -4.37 -19.34 5.15
CA PHE A 210 -5.71 -19.31 5.75
C PHE A 210 -6.80 -18.77 4.81
N ALA A 211 -6.47 -17.97 3.79
CA ALA A 211 -7.48 -17.40 2.90
C ALA A 211 -8.25 -18.47 2.11
N PRO A 212 -7.62 -19.51 1.53
CA PRO A 212 -8.36 -20.59 0.87
C PRO A 212 -9.31 -21.31 1.83
N GLN A 213 -8.85 -21.64 3.04
CA GLN A 213 -9.65 -22.29 4.09
C GLN A 213 -10.92 -21.49 4.41
N TYR A 214 -10.76 -20.18 4.57
CA TYR A 214 -11.85 -19.28 4.87
C TYR A 214 -12.89 -19.24 3.74
N VAL A 215 -12.44 -19.25 2.48
CA VAL A 215 -13.34 -19.30 1.32
C VAL A 215 -14.09 -20.63 1.27
N TYR A 216 -13.42 -21.77 1.43
CA TYR A 216 -14.09 -23.08 1.50
C TYR A 216 -15.11 -23.15 2.61
N HIS A 217 -14.75 -22.71 3.81
CA HIS A 217 -15.68 -22.66 4.94
C HIS A 217 -16.88 -21.78 4.64
N SER A 218 -16.68 -20.64 3.98
CA SER A 218 -17.77 -19.71 3.62
C SER A 218 -18.68 -20.30 2.53
N VAL A 219 -18.11 -20.93 1.51
CA VAL A 219 -18.86 -21.64 0.45
C VAL A 219 -19.66 -22.78 1.05
N ASP A 220 -19.06 -23.60 1.92
CA ASP A 220 -19.73 -24.73 2.56
C ASP A 220 -20.83 -24.29 3.52
N ALA A 221 -20.57 -23.29 4.36
CA ALA A 221 -21.55 -22.78 5.30
C ALA A 221 -22.78 -22.20 4.58
N VAL A 222 -22.57 -21.44 3.50
CA VAL A 222 -23.64 -20.85 2.69
C VAL A 222 -24.31 -21.90 1.80
N GLY A 223 -23.56 -22.85 1.24
CA GLY A 223 -24.10 -23.93 0.41
C GLY A 223 -24.98 -24.91 1.19
N ARG A 224 -24.56 -25.31 2.39
CA ARG A 224 -25.34 -26.20 3.27
C ARG A 224 -26.59 -25.51 3.85
N SER A 225 -26.49 -24.21 4.18
CA SER A 225 -27.64 -23.43 4.66
C SER A 225 -28.62 -23.04 3.54
N GLY A 226 -28.12 -22.77 2.34
CA GLY A 226 -28.93 -22.50 1.15
C GLY A 226 -29.70 -23.72 0.66
N ALA A 227 -29.08 -24.91 0.67
CA ALA A 227 -29.75 -26.17 0.32
C ALA A 227 -30.89 -26.55 1.28
N ALA A 228 -30.88 -26.03 2.52
CA ALA A 228 -31.88 -26.33 3.54
C ALA A 228 -33.10 -25.39 3.54
N GLY A 229 -33.14 -24.31 2.74
CA GLY A 229 -34.36 -23.51 2.64
C GLY A 229 -34.30 -22.08 2.09
N ALA A 230 -33.19 -21.59 1.52
CA ALA A 230 -33.13 -20.20 1.03
C ALA A 230 -32.38 -20.05 -0.31
N THR A 231 -33.06 -19.41 -1.26
CA THR A 231 -32.68 -19.11 -2.65
C THR A 231 -31.52 -18.11 -2.82
N THR A 232 -30.72 -17.85 -1.80
CA THR A 232 -29.61 -16.88 -1.87
C THR A 232 -28.29 -17.60 -2.12
N PRO A 233 -27.78 -17.64 -3.37
CA PRO A 233 -26.48 -18.23 -3.66
C PRO A 233 -25.37 -17.48 -2.93
N PHE A 234 -24.26 -18.18 -2.65
CA PHE A 234 -23.03 -17.57 -2.16
C PHE A 234 -22.59 -16.46 -3.10
N SER A 235 -22.70 -15.20 -2.66
CA SER A 235 -22.19 -14.09 -3.47
C SER A 235 -20.67 -14.10 -3.50
N GLY A 236 -20.01 -14.40 -2.37
CA GLY A 236 -18.56 -14.48 -2.19
C GLY A 236 -17.78 -13.19 -2.39
N VAL A 237 -18.43 -12.15 -2.92
CA VAL A 237 -17.76 -10.93 -3.36
C VAL A 237 -17.17 -10.15 -2.20
N THR A 238 -17.94 -10.05 -1.12
CA THR A 238 -17.55 -9.31 0.08
C THR A 238 -16.36 -9.98 0.75
N GLU A 239 -16.40 -11.30 0.89
CA GLU A 239 -15.34 -12.13 1.46
C GLU A 239 -14.04 -11.95 0.66
N ILE A 240 -14.13 -12.09 -0.66
CA ILE A 240 -12.99 -11.92 -1.58
C ILE A 240 -12.43 -10.49 -1.49
N TYR A 241 -13.30 -9.47 -1.51
CA TYR A 241 -12.88 -8.08 -1.36
C TYR A 241 -12.13 -7.87 -0.04
N PHE A 242 -12.63 -8.41 1.08
CA PHE A 242 -11.97 -8.27 2.38
C PHE A 242 -10.64 -9.03 2.48
N ILE A 243 -10.47 -10.17 1.81
CA ILE A 243 -9.18 -10.85 1.70
C ILE A 243 -8.15 -9.96 1.00
N TRP A 244 -8.53 -9.34 -0.14
CA TRP A 244 -7.64 -8.43 -0.86
C TRP A 244 -7.39 -7.12 -0.11
N LEU A 245 -8.39 -6.61 0.62
CA LEU A 245 -8.22 -5.46 1.51
C LEU A 245 -7.25 -5.81 2.66
N LEU A 246 -7.39 -6.98 3.28
CA LEU A 246 -6.48 -7.44 4.32
C LEU A 246 -5.04 -7.59 3.79
N ALA A 247 -4.89 -8.14 2.58
CA ALA A 247 -3.59 -8.22 1.89
C ALA A 247 -2.97 -6.82 1.62
N ALA A 248 -3.79 -5.79 1.46
CA ALA A 248 -3.34 -4.40 1.39
C ALA A 248 -2.95 -3.85 2.78
N LEU A 249 -3.77 -4.10 3.79
CA LEU A 249 -3.57 -3.59 5.16
C LEU A 249 -2.27 -4.11 5.79
N ILE A 250 -1.89 -5.36 5.54
CA ILE A 250 -0.65 -5.93 6.09
C ILE A 250 0.62 -5.25 5.56
N GLN A 251 0.53 -4.49 4.47
CA GLN A 251 1.63 -3.71 3.90
C GLN A 251 1.83 -2.36 4.62
N LEU A 252 0.80 -1.86 5.31
CA LEU A 252 0.81 -0.52 5.90
C LEU A 252 1.93 -0.31 6.92
N PRO A 253 2.28 -1.24 7.83
CA PRO A 253 3.36 -1.00 8.78
C PRO A 253 4.70 -0.70 8.09
N LEU A 254 5.02 -1.40 7.00
CA LEU A 254 6.24 -1.11 6.23
C LEU A 254 6.11 0.23 5.50
N ILE A 255 4.97 0.53 4.87
CA ILE A 255 4.73 1.79 4.16
C ILE A 255 4.86 2.99 5.13
N VAL A 256 4.28 2.89 6.33
CA VAL A 256 4.31 3.94 7.35
C VAL A 256 5.72 4.12 7.89
N SER A 257 6.43 3.03 8.23
CA SER A 257 7.81 3.12 8.73
C SER A 257 8.77 3.72 7.70
N THR A 258 8.51 3.51 6.40
CA THR A 258 9.33 4.03 5.31
C THR A 258 8.76 5.30 4.67
N TRP A 259 7.71 5.89 5.25
CA TRP A 259 6.93 6.96 4.61
C TRP A 259 7.76 8.21 4.39
N ARG A 260 8.56 8.64 5.36
CA ARG A 260 9.40 9.86 5.26
C ARG A 260 10.81 9.58 4.80
N GLU A 261 11.42 8.53 5.32
CA GLU A 261 12.77 8.09 4.96
C GLU A 261 12.76 6.57 4.86
N SER A 262 13.46 6.01 3.88
CA SER A 262 13.54 4.56 3.71
C SER A 262 14.92 4.08 4.14
N ASP A 263 14.97 3.38 5.26
CA ASP A 263 16.16 2.70 5.76
C ASP A 263 16.40 1.34 5.07
N LEU A 264 15.52 0.94 4.12
CA LEU A 264 15.67 -0.30 3.36
C LEU A 264 16.89 -0.28 2.45
N GLY A 265 17.39 0.91 2.10
CA GLY A 265 18.61 1.10 1.34
C GLY A 265 19.88 0.93 2.18
N GLU A 266 19.78 1.13 3.50
CA GLU A 266 20.93 1.09 4.40
C GLU A 266 21.47 -0.34 4.54
N SER A 267 22.78 -0.49 4.33
CA SER A 267 23.44 -1.77 4.49
C SER A 267 23.96 -1.92 5.91
N VAL A 268 23.29 -2.75 6.71
CA VAL A 268 23.88 -3.25 7.97
C VAL A 268 24.83 -4.38 7.64
N SER A 269 26.09 -4.22 8.04
CA SER A 269 27.08 -5.29 7.91
C SER A 269 26.72 -6.45 8.83
N ASN A 270 26.79 -7.67 8.30
CA ASN A 270 26.55 -8.88 9.07
C ASN A 270 27.67 -9.88 8.77
N LYS A 271 28.17 -10.54 9.81
CA LYS A 271 29.33 -11.44 9.75
C LYS A 271 29.16 -12.59 8.75
N TYR A 272 27.94 -13.13 8.62
CA TYR A 272 27.67 -14.33 7.84
C TYR A 272 27.11 -14.02 6.45
N LEU A 273 26.31 -12.95 6.34
CA LEU A 273 25.68 -12.54 5.08
C LEU A 273 26.50 -11.50 4.31
N GLY A 274 27.50 -10.88 4.93
CA GLY A 274 28.17 -9.66 4.47
C GLY A 274 27.32 -8.42 4.70
N THR A 275 26.07 -8.45 4.22
CA THR A 275 25.05 -7.42 4.43
C THR A 275 23.67 -8.06 4.63
N GLU A 276 22.88 -7.51 5.54
CA GLU A 276 21.49 -7.97 5.80
C GLU A 276 20.50 -7.53 4.72
N ARG A 277 20.89 -6.57 3.86
CA ARG A 277 19.97 -5.95 2.89
C ARG A 277 19.34 -6.96 1.92
N PRO A 278 20.09 -7.84 1.23
CA PRO A 278 19.50 -8.82 0.31
C PRO A 278 18.56 -9.79 1.02
N PHE A 279 18.82 -10.13 2.29
CA PHE A 279 17.97 -11.01 3.07
C PHE A 279 16.60 -10.36 3.29
N TYR A 280 16.55 -9.13 3.82
CA TYR A 280 15.30 -8.41 4.02
C TYR A 280 14.58 -8.09 2.71
N TRP A 281 15.31 -7.72 1.66
CA TRP A 281 14.71 -7.46 0.35
C TRP A 281 14.03 -8.70 -0.21
N THR A 282 14.71 -9.85 -0.15
CA THR A 282 14.13 -11.12 -0.59
C THR A 282 12.90 -11.47 0.25
N LEU A 283 13.01 -11.35 1.58
CA LEU A 283 11.94 -11.69 2.50
C LEU A 283 10.70 -10.80 2.34
N LEU A 284 10.85 -9.55 1.88
CA LEU A 284 9.75 -8.63 1.62
C LEU A 284 9.19 -8.75 0.20
N LEU A 285 10.05 -8.76 -0.81
CA LEU A 285 9.63 -8.75 -2.21
C LEU A 285 9.04 -10.09 -2.66
N PHE A 286 9.55 -11.19 -2.13
CA PHE A 286 9.07 -12.51 -2.54
C PHE A 286 7.61 -12.75 -2.10
N PRO A 287 7.20 -12.57 -0.83
CA PRO A 287 5.79 -12.71 -0.46
C PRO A 287 4.90 -11.65 -1.12
N LEU A 288 5.41 -10.44 -1.41
CA LEU A 288 4.67 -9.43 -2.17
C LEU A 288 4.30 -9.92 -3.58
N ALA A 289 5.22 -10.65 -4.25
CA ALA A 289 4.99 -11.21 -5.57
C ALA A 289 4.13 -12.49 -5.52
N VAL A 290 4.36 -13.35 -4.53
CA VAL A 290 3.69 -14.65 -4.41
C VAL A 290 2.26 -14.53 -3.89
N LEU A 291 1.99 -13.64 -2.93
CA LEU A 291 0.67 -13.47 -2.34
C LEU A 291 -0.43 -13.25 -3.39
N PRO A 292 -0.34 -12.28 -4.33
CA PRO A 292 -1.37 -12.11 -5.35
C PRO A 292 -1.48 -13.32 -6.27
N PHE A 293 -0.38 -14.01 -6.58
CA PHE A 293 -0.43 -15.25 -7.36
C PHE A 293 -1.23 -16.34 -6.62
N GLN A 294 -0.96 -16.56 -5.34
CA GLN A 294 -1.67 -17.54 -4.51
C GLN A 294 -3.16 -17.19 -4.33
N LEU A 295 -3.48 -15.92 -4.12
CA LEU A 295 -4.87 -15.46 -4.04
C LEU A 295 -5.61 -15.63 -5.38
N LEU A 296 -4.93 -15.44 -6.51
CA LEU A 296 -5.53 -15.64 -7.83
C LEU A 296 -5.75 -17.12 -8.16
N GLN A 297 -4.78 -17.98 -7.85
CA GLN A 297 -4.83 -19.40 -8.21
C GLN A 297 -5.70 -20.24 -7.27
N ASN A 298 -5.80 -19.87 -6.00
CA ASN A 298 -6.60 -20.62 -5.03
C ASN A 298 -7.92 -19.91 -4.77
N VAL A 299 -7.84 -18.76 -4.11
CA VAL A 299 -9.00 -18.04 -3.59
C VAL A 299 -9.94 -17.59 -4.71
N MET A 300 -9.42 -16.95 -5.76
CA MET A 300 -10.25 -16.50 -6.88
C MET A 300 -10.70 -17.64 -7.78
N ALA A 301 -9.88 -18.67 -8.01
CA ALA A 301 -10.26 -19.80 -8.85
C ALA A 301 -11.42 -20.58 -8.21
N ASP A 302 -11.32 -20.88 -6.91
CA ASP A 302 -12.36 -21.58 -6.15
C ASP A 302 -13.63 -20.73 -6.05
N ALA A 303 -13.49 -19.43 -5.77
CA ALA A 303 -14.63 -18.53 -5.71
C ALA A 303 -15.33 -18.41 -7.09
N ARG A 304 -14.58 -18.36 -8.20
CA ARG A 304 -15.15 -18.36 -9.56
C ARG A 304 -15.88 -19.66 -9.89
N ALA A 305 -15.34 -20.79 -9.46
CA ALA A 305 -15.98 -22.09 -9.63
C ALA A 305 -17.31 -22.15 -8.86
N ALA A 306 -17.37 -21.54 -7.67
CA ALA A 306 -18.60 -21.43 -6.87
C ALA A 306 -19.59 -20.39 -7.42
N ASN A 307 -19.10 -19.25 -7.93
CA ASN A 307 -19.90 -18.17 -8.49
C ASN A 307 -19.18 -17.49 -9.66
N GLY A 308 -19.64 -17.79 -10.88
CA GLY A 308 -19.06 -17.25 -12.11
C GLY A 308 -19.04 -15.71 -12.19
N ALA A 309 -19.93 -15.00 -11.47
CA ALA A 309 -19.94 -13.54 -11.43
C ALA A 309 -18.64 -12.95 -10.84
N ILE A 310 -17.90 -13.72 -10.03
CA ILE A 310 -16.63 -13.30 -9.42
C ILE A 310 -15.52 -13.14 -10.47
N ALA A 311 -15.65 -13.74 -11.66
CA ALA A 311 -14.65 -13.68 -12.71
C ALA A 311 -14.35 -12.24 -13.17
N ASP A 312 -15.36 -11.37 -13.19
CA ASP A 312 -15.30 -10.03 -13.77
C ASP A 312 -15.00 -8.93 -12.73
N MET A 313 -14.65 -9.30 -11.49
CA MET A 313 -14.54 -8.36 -10.38
C MET A 313 -13.15 -7.72 -10.26
N ALA A 314 -12.69 -7.03 -11.30
CA ALA A 314 -11.38 -6.37 -11.29
C ALA A 314 -11.19 -5.36 -10.13
N PHE A 315 -12.28 -4.81 -9.59
CA PHE A 315 -12.22 -3.84 -8.49
C PHE A 315 -11.66 -4.43 -7.19
N VAL A 316 -11.72 -5.75 -6.97
CA VAL A 316 -11.24 -6.37 -5.71
C VAL A 316 -9.73 -6.22 -5.53
N TYR A 317 -8.97 -6.05 -6.62
CA TYR A 317 -7.52 -5.92 -6.57
C TYR A 317 -7.04 -4.50 -6.20
N VAL A 318 -7.91 -3.49 -6.30
CA VAL A 318 -7.53 -2.08 -6.17
C VAL A 318 -6.85 -1.76 -4.84
N PRO A 319 -7.35 -2.20 -3.66
CA PRO A 319 -6.67 -1.93 -2.40
C PRO A 319 -5.24 -2.47 -2.38
N PHE A 320 -5.05 -3.71 -2.87
CA PHE A 320 -3.73 -4.35 -2.89
C PHE A 320 -2.78 -3.64 -3.84
N LEU A 321 -3.22 -3.29 -5.06
CA LEU A 321 -2.38 -2.58 -6.03
C LEU A 321 -1.95 -1.21 -5.52
N LEU A 322 -2.86 -0.48 -4.86
CA LEU A 322 -2.57 0.81 -4.25
C LEU A 322 -1.50 0.68 -3.16
N ALA A 323 -1.67 -0.27 -2.23
CA ALA A 323 -0.68 -0.51 -1.17
C ALA A 323 0.66 -1.00 -1.75
N ALA A 324 0.63 -1.92 -2.72
CA ALA A 324 1.82 -2.50 -3.34
C ALA A 324 2.66 -1.44 -4.08
N GLY A 325 2.01 -0.44 -4.69
CA GLY A 325 2.69 0.69 -5.29
C GLY A 325 3.55 1.47 -4.28
N PHE A 326 2.97 1.85 -3.13
CA PHE A 326 3.71 2.52 -2.05
C PHE A 326 4.74 1.60 -1.39
N PHE A 327 4.46 0.30 -1.29
CA PHE A 327 5.39 -0.69 -0.77
C PHE A 327 6.63 -0.80 -1.66
N LEU A 328 6.46 -0.93 -2.98
CA LEU A 328 7.55 -1.00 -3.95
C LEU A 328 8.34 0.32 -4.04
N GLN A 329 7.64 1.45 -3.89
CA GLN A 329 8.27 2.76 -3.79
C GLN A 329 9.34 2.81 -2.68
N ALA A 330 9.14 2.09 -1.57
CA ALA A 330 10.10 2.06 -0.47
C ALA A 330 11.48 1.51 -0.89
N PHE A 331 11.53 0.62 -1.89
CA PHE A 331 12.76 0.03 -2.43
C PHE A 331 13.43 0.91 -3.50
N ALA A 332 12.63 1.58 -4.32
CA ALA A 332 13.07 2.37 -5.46
C ALA A 332 13.16 3.89 -5.17
N ARG A 333 13.03 4.30 -3.90
CA ARG A 333 12.87 5.71 -3.52
C ARG A 333 13.98 6.63 -4.02
N GLY A 334 15.25 6.20 -3.93
CA GLY A 334 16.38 6.98 -4.42
C GLY A 334 16.29 7.26 -5.92
N PHE A 335 15.98 6.22 -6.69
CA PHE A 335 15.76 6.31 -8.13
C PHE A 335 14.56 7.19 -8.48
N ILE A 336 13.43 7.01 -7.79
CA ILE A 336 12.21 7.81 -8.00
C ILE A 336 12.46 9.30 -7.74
N ARG A 337 13.17 9.63 -6.66
CA ARG A 337 13.51 11.01 -6.31
C ARG A 337 14.43 11.65 -7.37
N GLN A 338 15.36 10.88 -7.92
CA GLN A 338 16.32 11.35 -8.91
C GLN A 338 15.67 11.58 -10.28
N GLU A 339 14.87 10.64 -10.77
CA GLU A 339 14.37 10.66 -12.15
C GLU A 339 13.01 11.35 -12.32
N PHE A 340 12.07 11.15 -11.39
CA PHE A 340 10.67 11.57 -11.56
C PHE A 340 10.24 12.68 -10.61
N GLY A 341 10.93 12.79 -9.47
CA GLY A 341 10.47 13.58 -8.33
C GLY A 341 9.38 12.84 -7.55
N GLN A 342 9.53 12.82 -6.22
CA GLN A 342 8.66 12.07 -5.31
C GLN A 342 7.17 12.42 -5.48
N ASN A 343 6.84 13.72 -5.54
CA ASN A 343 5.46 14.18 -5.63
C ASN A 343 4.78 13.80 -6.96
N THR A 344 5.52 13.86 -8.08
CA THR A 344 5.02 13.47 -9.40
C THR A 344 4.72 11.98 -9.43
N PHE A 345 5.62 11.15 -8.90
CA PHE A 345 5.43 9.71 -8.83
C PHE A 345 4.22 9.34 -7.94
N ASP A 346 4.15 9.88 -6.73
CA ASP A 346 3.03 9.66 -5.80
C ASP A 346 1.69 10.00 -6.46
N PHE A 347 1.64 11.16 -7.13
CA PHE A 347 0.45 11.60 -7.85
C PHE A 347 0.09 10.67 -9.00
N GLY A 348 1.05 10.32 -9.87
CA GLY A 348 0.80 9.45 -11.01
C GLY A 348 0.30 8.06 -10.60
N MET A 349 0.89 7.48 -9.55
CA MET A 349 0.47 6.20 -9.00
C MET A 349 -0.93 6.26 -8.38
N LEU A 350 -1.22 7.28 -7.56
CA LEU A 350 -2.54 7.47 -6.97
C LEU A 350 -3.62 7.73 -8.03
N MET A 351 -3.28 8.50 -9.07
CA MET A 351 -4.17 8.73 -10.22
C MET A 351 -4.45 7.45 -10.99
N ALA A 352 -3.44 6.60 -11.23
CA ALA A 352 -3.65 5.31 -11.87
C ALA A 352 -4.59 4.42 -11.03
N ALA A 353 -4.37 4.35 -9.72
CA ALA A 353 -5.24 3.62 -8.81
C ALA A 353 -6.68 4.19 -8.79
N PHE A 354 -6.83 5.51 -8.78
CA PHE A 354 -8.13 6.19 -8.84
C PHE A 354 -8.89 5.88 -10.14
N VAL A 355 -8.20 5.93 -11.29
CA VAL A 355 -8.78 5.60 -12.59
C VAL A 355 -9.25 4.14 -12.62
N VAL A 356 -8.45 3.21 -12.13
CA VAL A 356 -8.86 1.79 -12.03
C VAL A 356 -10.04 1.64 -11.08
N ALA A 357 -10.00 2.27 -9.90
CA ALA A 357 -11.08 2.24 -8.92
C ALA A 357 -12.40 2.75 -9.51
N PHE A 358 -12.35 3.86 -10.25
CA PHE A 358 -13.50 4.49 -10.89
C PHE A 358 -14.02 3.66 -12.08
N ALA A 359 -13.13 3.20 -12.96
CA ALA A 359 -13.49 2.43 -14.15
C ALA A 359 -14.03 1.03 -13.84
N THR A 360 -13.68 0.48 -12.67
CA THR A 360 -14.15 -0.85 -12.22
C THR A 360 -15.32 -0.78 -11.25
N GLN A 361 -15.90 0.41 -11.01
CA GLN A 361 -17.11 0.52 -10.20
C GLN A 361 -18.25 -0.27 -10.82
N GLN A 362 -18.87 -1.12 -10.01
CA GLN A 362 -20.01 -1.94 -10.41
C GLN A 362 -21.30 -1.34 -9.82
N PRO A 363 -22.39 -1.28 -10.59
CA PRO A 363 -23.70 -0.94 -10.05
C PRO A 363 -24.25 -2.07 -9.16
N GLY A 364 -25.24 -1.75 -8.33
CA GLY A 364 -25.95 -2.73 -7.48
C GLY A 364 -25.74 -2.52 -5.99
N GLU A 365 -26.67 -3.00 -5.17
CA GLU A 365 -26.73 -2.70 -3.73
C GLU A 365 -25.52 -3.25 -2.95
N VAL A 366 -25.00 -4.43 -3.34
CA VAL A 366 -23.86 -5.07 -2.68
C VAL A 366 -22.51 -4.60 -3.24
N LEU A 367 -22.41 -4.44 -4.56
CA LEU A 367 -21.15 -4.14 -5.24
C LEU A 367 -20.81 -2.64 -5.22
N ALA A 368 -21.82 -1.76 -5.30
CA ALA A 368 -21.59 -0.33 -5.36
C ALA A 368 -20.87 0.21 -4.11
N PRO A 369 -21.21 -0.19 -2.86
CA PRO A 369 -20.48 0.24 -1.68
C PRO A 369 -18.99 -0.16 -1.70
N LEU A 370 -18.65 -1.36 -2.19
CA LEU A 370 -17.26 -1.82 -2.27
C LEU A 370 -16.47 -1.06 -3.34
N GLY A 371 -17.07 -0.81 -4.50
CA GLY A 371 -16.48 0.05 -5.54
C GLY A 371 -16.31 1.50 -5.08
N GLN A 372 -17.25 2.02 -4.29
CA GLN A 372 -17.13 3.34 -3.65
C GLN A 372 -16.02 3.36 -2.60
N ALA A 373 -15.86 2.31 -1.80
CA ALA A 373 -14.79 2.20 -0.82
C ALA A 373 -13.41 2.32 -1.49
N ASN A 374 -13.20 1.73 -2.66
CA ASN A 374 -11.95 1.88 -3.43
C ASN A 374 -11.68 3.31 -3.89
N VAL A 375 -12.72 4.02 -4.34
CA VAL A 375 -12.60 5.43 -4.72
C VAL A 375 -12.29 6.28 -3.49
N LEU A 376 -12.96 6.05 -2.36
CA LEU A 376 -12.66 6.75 -1.11
C LEU A 376 -11.24 6.45 -0.61
N LEU A 377 -10.76 5.21 -0.75
CA LEU A 377 -9.41 4.82 -0.37
C LEU A 377 -8.34 5.54 -1.20
N THR A 378 -8.55 5.66 -2.52
CA THR A 378 -7.62 6.41 -3.39
C THR A 378 -7.65 7.91 -3.12
N LEU A 379 -8.83 8.49 -2.85
CA LEU A 379 -8.96 9.89 -2.40
C LEU A 379 -8.27 10.12 -1.05
N ALA A 380 -8.41 9.19 -0.10
CA ALA A 380 -7.71 9.24 1.18
C ALA A 380 -6.18 9.19 0.98
N GLY A 381 -5.70 8.40 0.02
CA GLY A 381 -4.30 8.38 -0.40
C GLY A 381 -3.81 9.76 -0.90
N HIS A 382 -4.60 10.43 -1.75
CA HIS A 382 -4.30 11.80 -2.17
C HIS A 382 -4.25 12.78 -1.00
N ILE A 383 -5.21 12.70 -0.07
CA ILE A 383 -5.21 13.55 1.14
C ILE A 383 -3.96 13.28 1.97
N ALA A 384 -3.58 12.01 2.16
CA ALA A 384 -2.41 11.63 2.92
C ALA A 384 -1.12 12.22 2.34
N VAL A 385 -0.91 12.18 1.02
CA VAL A 385 0.29 12.79 0.40
C VAL A 385 0.25 14.32 0.37
N VAL A 386 -0.94 14.94 0.32
CA VAL A 386 -1.07 16.40 0.49
C VAL A 386 -0.64 16.81 1.90
N VAL A 387 -1.19 16.17 2.93
CA VAL A 387 -0.93 16.54 4.33
C VAL A 387 0.52 16.24 4.72
N SER A 388 1.03 15.07 4.35
CA SER A 388 2.32 14.59 4.85
C SER A 388 3.52 14.94 3.98
N ARG A 389 3.32 15.17 2.67
CA ARG A 389 4.38 15.44 1.68
C ARG A 389 4.17 16.75 0.90
N GLN A 390 3.12 17.53 1.22
CA GLN A 390 2.79 18.80 0.55
C GLN A 390 2.65 18.64 -0.97
N ASN A 391 2.08 17.52 -1.43
CA ASN A 391 1.94 17.21 -2.85
C ASN A 391 0.87 18.08 -3.54
N LEU A 392 1.29 19.17 -4.18
CA LEU A 392 0.40 20.13 -4.85
C LEU A 392 -0.39 19.55 -6.02
N TYR A 393 0.14 18.53 -6.73
CA TYR A 393 -0.60 17.87 -7.81
C TYR A 393 -1.84 17.16 -7.27
N SER A 394 -1.69 16.45 -6.14
CA SER A 394 -2.80 15.80 -5.46
C SER A 394 -3.80 16.82 -4.90
N ALA A 395 -3.34 17.96 -4.37
CA ALA A 395 -4.23 19.03 -3.90
C ALA A 395 -5.06 19.63 -5.04
N GLY A 396 -4.45 19.86 -6.20
CA GLY A 396 -5.13 20.32 -7.41
C GLY A 396 -6.20 19.32 -7.87
N PHE A 397 -5.85 18.03 -7.93
CA PHE A 397 -6.81 16.97 -8.27
C PHE A 397 -7.99 16.90 -7.29
N LEU A 398 -7.73 16.91 -5.98
CA LEU A 398 -8.80 16.91 -4.97
C LEU A 398 -9.73 18.13 -5.11
N THR A 399 -9.16 19.30 -5.43
CA THR A 399 -9.95 20.52 -5.70
C THR A 399 -10.87 20.34 -6.92
N LEU A 400 -10.36 19.71 -7.98
CA LEU A 400 -11.17 19.38 -9.16
C LEU A 400 -12.29 18.39 -8.84
N VAL A 401 -12.03 17.37 -8.01
CA VAL A 401 -13.05 16.41 -7.56
C VAL A 401 -14.15 17.12 -6.77
N VAL A 402 -13.80 18.00 -5.83
CA VAL A 402 -14.78 18.78 -5.06
C VAL A 402 -15.59 19.70 -5.95
N ALA A 403 -14.94 20.42 -6.88
CA ALA A 403 -15.61 21.28 -7.84
C ALA A 403 -16.58 20.49 -8.74
N TRP A 404 -16.17 19.32 -9.20
CA TRP A 404 -17.02 18.42 -10.00
C TRP A 404 -18.24 17.94 -9.23
N GLN A 405 -18.07 17.50 -7.97
CA GLN A 405 -19.20 17.10 -7.12
C GLN A 405 -20.16 18.25 -6.83
N PHE A 406 -19.63 19.45 -6.57
CA PHE A 406 -20.44 20.65 -6.37
C PHE A 406 -21.26 21.00 -7.62
N LEU A 407 -20.64 20.95 -8.82
CA LEU A 407 -21.35 21.15 -10.08
C LEU A 407 -22.42 20.08 -10.34
N ALA A 408 -22.17 18.83 -9.95
CA ALA A 408 -23.16 17.75 -10.06
C ALA A 408 -24.39 18.01 -9.17
N VAL A 409 -24.18 18.48 -7.94
CA VAL A 409 -25.25 18.87 -7.02
C VAL A 409 -26.05 20.05 -7.58
N ILE A 410 -25.38 21.09 -8.10
CA ILE A 410 -26.05 22.21 -8.77
C ILE A 410 -26.88 21.72 -9.95
N LYS A 411 -26.32 20.87 -10.82
CA LYS A 411 -27.03 20.31 -11.97
C LYS A 411 -28.27 19.53 -11.55
N LEU A 412 -28.17 18.70 -10.51
CA LEU A 412 -29.31 17.95 -9.97
C LEU A 412 -30.37 18.90 -9.37
N GLY A 413 -29.94 19.94 -8.65
CA GLY A 413 -30.80 20.98 -8.10
C GLY A 413 -31.55 21.75 -9.19
N CYS A 414 -30.84 22.21 -10.23
CA CYS A 414 -31.42 22.86 -11.40
C CYS A 414 -32.39 21.95 -12.15
N ALA A 415 -32.07 20.66 -12.32
CA ALA A 415 -32.97 19.71 -12.96
C ALA A 415 -34.25 19.49 -12.15
N LYS A 416 -34.14 19.35 -10.82
CA LYS A 416 -35.30 19.25 -9.92
C LYS A 416 -36.12 20.54 -9.91
N ALA A 417 -35.48 21.70 -9.88
CA ALA A 417 -36.13 23.01 -9.93
C ALA A 417 -36.84 23.22 -11.27
N ALA A 418 -36.20 22.89 -12.39
CA ALA A 418 -36.80 22.96 -13.72
C ALA A 418 -38.01 22.03 -13.83
N LYS A 419 -37.92 20.79 -13.33
CA LYS A 419 -39.06 19.87 -13.29
C LYS A 419 -40.21 20.43 -12.44
N TYR A 420 -39.90 20.94 -11.24
CA TYR A 420 -40.90 21.59 -10.39
C TYR A 420 -41.57 22.78 -11.09
N LEU A 421 -40.78 23.64 -11.76
CA LEU A 421 -41.29 24.77 -12.53
C LEU A 421 -42.19 24.33 -13.69
N LEU A 422 -41.85 23.25 -14.38
CA LEU A 422 -42.68 22.68 -15.46
C LEU A 422 -43.98 22.07 -14.91
N ASP A 423 -43.97 21.56 -13.68
CA ASP A 423 -45.14 20.97 -13.01
C ASP A 423 -46.05 22.03 -12.35
N LEU A 424 -45.69 23.32 -12.36
CA LEU A 424 -46.52 24.39 -11.81
C LEU A 424 -47.80 24.63 -12.64
N SER A 425 -48.91 24.89 -11.96
CA SER A 425 -50.14 25.33 -12.62
C SER A 425 -49.95 26.70 -13.30
N GLY A 426 -50.73 26.97 -14.35
CA GLY A 426 -50.69 28.27 -15.05
C GLY A 426 -50.97 29.46 -14.12
N LEU A 427 -51.77 29.28 -13.06
CA LEU A 427 -52.06 30.30 -12.07
C LEU A 427 -50.85 30.59 -11.15
N ALA A 428 -50.07 29.56 -10.81
CA ALA A 428 -48.82 29.73 -10.07
C ALA A 428 -47.75 30.46 -10.92
N TRP A 429 -47.64 30.12 -12.22
CA TRP A 429 -46.77 30.86 -13.13
C TRP A 429 -47.17 32.33 -13.27
N ALA A 430 -48.46 32.62 -13.40
CA ALA A 430 -48.96 34.00 -13.44
C ALA A 430 -48.57 34.78 -12.17
N GLY A 431 -48.77 34.18 -10.98
CA GLY A 431 -48.38 34.79 -9.71
C GLY A 431 -46.86 35.02 -9.57
N ILE A 432 -46.03 34.06 -10.00
CA ILE A 432 -44.56 34.18 -9.99
C ILE A 432 -44.11 35.30 -10.95
N LEU A 433 -44.64 35.35 -12.17
CA LEU A 433 -44.28 36.37 -13.15
C LEU A 433 -44.72 37.77 -12.71
N MET A 434 -45.92 37.90 -12.14
CA MET A 434 -46.39 39.16 -11.56
C MET A 434 -45.51 39.61 -10.39
N THR A 435 -45.12 38.71 -9.50
CA THR A 435 -44.23 39.05 -8.37
C THR A 435 -42.82 39.41 -8.88
N GLY A 436 -42.31 38.66 -9.85
CA GLY A 436 -41.01 38.90 -10.47
C GLY A 436 -40.92 40.24 -11.19
N SER A 437 -42.01 40.73 -11.79
CA SER A 437 -42.03 42.05 -12.42
C SER A 437 -41.90 43.18 -11.40
N PHE A 438 -42.52 43.08 -10.22
CA PHE A 438 -42.35 44.06 -9.15
C PHE A 438 -40.93 44.07 -8.57
N VAL A 439 -40.32 42.89 -8.41
CA VAL A 439 -38.93 42.78 -7.90
C VAL A 439 -37.93 43.36 -8.89
N THR A 440 -38.06 43.04 -10.18
CA THR A 440 -37.16 43.58 -11.22
C THR A 440 -37.33 45.09 -11.40
N LEU A 441 -38.56 45.59 -11.32
CA LEU A 441 -38.84 47.04 -11.30
C LEU A 441 -38.18 47.74 -10.11
N GLY A 442 -38.29 47.16 -8.90
CA GLY A 442 -37.64 47.68 -7.70
C GLY A 442 -36.11 47.69 -7.79
N LEU A 443 -35.50 46.59 -8.29
CA LEU A 443 -34.05 46.52 -8.54
C LEU A 443 -33.59 47.52 -9.59
N GLY A 444 -34.33 47.68 -10.69
CA GLY A 444 -34.05 48.67 -11.72
C GLY A 444 -34.10 50.09 -11.19
N PHE A 445 -35.10 50.40 -10.35
CA PHE A 445 -35.20 51.70 -9.67
C PHE A 445 -34.00 51.96 -8.75
N LEU A 446 -33.59 50.97 -7.93
CA LEU A 446 -32.43 51.10 -7.04
C LEU A 446 -31.11 51.28 -7.83
N LEU A 447 -30.94 50.57 -8.94
CA LEU A 447 -29.78 50.74 -9.84
C LEU A 447 -29.78 52.12 -10.52
N SER A 448 -30.95 52.62 -10.92
CA SER A 448 -31.11 53.97 -11.49
C SER A 448 -30.78 55.06 -10.47
N LEU A 449 -31.19 54.90 -9.20
CA LEU A 449 -30.79 55.81 -8.12
C LEU A 449 -29.27 55.80 -7.87
N ARG A 450 -28.59 54.66 -8.08
CA ARG A 450 -27.14 54.55 -7.93
C ARG A 450 -26.39 55.18 -9.10
N SER A 451 -26.87 55.03 -10.34
CA SER A 451 -26.25 55.65 -11.52
C SER A 451 -26.43 57.17 -11.56
N GLY A 452 -27.56 57.68 -11.04
CA GLY A 452 -27.83 59.13 -10.95
C GLY A 452 -26.94 59.91 -9.99
N ARG A 453 -26.23 59.23 -9.05
CA ARG A 453 -25.32 59.89 -8.10
C ARG A 453 -23.88 60.08 -8.63
N GLY A 454 -23.57 59.63 -9.84
CA GLY A 454 -22.20 59.57 -10.37
C GLY A 454 -21.77 60.66 -11.37
N ARG A 455 -22.60 61.67 -11.68
CA ARG A 455 -22.23 62.74 -12.64
C ARG A 455 -22.56 64.16 -12.12
N PRO A 456 -21.88 64.66 -11.07
CA PRO A 456 -21.91 66.08 -10.74
C PRO A 456 -21.13 66.95 -11.75
N ASP A 457 -20.18 66.38 -12.51
CA ASP A 457 -19.21 67.18 -13.28
C ASP A 457 -19.65 67.60 -14.68
N LEU A 458 -20.71 67.01 -15.25
CA LEU A 458 -21.21 67.40 -16.58
C LEU A 458 -22.18 68.59 -16.54
N ALA A 459 -22.91 68.78 -15.43
CA ALA A 459 -23.76 69.96 -15.26
C ALA A 459 -22.93 71.25 -15.01
N ALA A 460 -21.74 71.13 -14.40
CA ALA A 460 -20.82 72.25 -14.23
C ALA A 460 -20.16 72.68 -15.56
N ALA A 461 -19.92 71.74 -16.48
CA ALA A 461 -19.35 72.05 -17.79
C ALA A 461 -20.32 72.83 -18.69
N GLU A 462 -21.62 72.46 -18.72
CA GLU A 462 -22.62 73.22 -19.48
C GLU A 462 -22.86 74.62 -18.89
N ALA A 463 -22.86 74.77 -17.56
CA ALA A 463 -23.01 76.08 -16.92
C ALA A 463 -21.85 77.05 -17.23
N SER A 464 -20.61 76.56 -17.41
CA SER A 464 -19.47 77.44 -17.77
C SER A 464 -19.45 77.86 -19.25
N SER A 465 -20.19 77.17 -20.13
CA SER A 465 -20.28 77.51 -21.55
C SER A 465 -21.34 78.58 -21.86
N ALA A 466 -22.28 78.84 -20.95
CA ALA A 466 -23.32 79.84 -21.14
C ALA A 466 -22.87 81.28 -20.76
N ASP A 467 -21.81 81.43 -19.98
CA ASP A 467 -21.35 82.73 -19.45
C ASP A 467 -20.23 83.40 -20.27
N SER A 468 -19.84 82.82 -21.42
CA SER A 468 -18.77 83.36 -22.30
C SER A 468 -19.29 84.11 -23.54
N GLY A 469 -20.61 84.34 -23.66
CA GLY A 469 -21.24 84.89 -24.87
C GLY A 469 -21.56 86.40 -24.89
N THR A 470 -21.31 87.17 -23.81
CA THR A 470 -21.66 88.62 -23.75
C THR A 470 -20.46 89.53 -23.52
N ALA A 471 -19.43 89.41 -24.35
CA ALA A 471 -18.39 90.43 -24.48
C ALA A 471 -17.70 90.40 -25.85
N ALA A 472 -18.35 90.94 -26.89
CA ALA A 472 -17.68 91.59 -28.03
C ALA A 472 -18.70 92.27 -28.99
N SER A 473 -18.48 93.58 -29.16
CA SER A 473 -19.01 94.55 -30.16
C SER A 473 -20.50 94.82 -30.24
#